data_AF-A0A1S9D052-F1
#
_entry.id   AF-A0A1S9D052-F1
#
_cell.length_a   1.000
_cell.length_b   1.000
_cell.length_c   1.000
_cell.angle_alpha   90.00
_cell.angle_beta   90.00
_cell.angle_gamma   90.00
#
_symmetry.space_group_name_H-M   'P 1'
#
loop_
_entity.id
_entity.type
_entity.pdbx_description
1 polymer ?
#
loop_
_entity_poly.entity_id
_entity_poly.type
_entity_poly.pdbx_seq_one_letter_code
_entity_poly.pdbx_strand_id
1 'polypeptide(L)'
;MIPGLNDSHTHLIRGGLNFDMELRWDGVPSLADALRMLREQVRRTPPPQWVRVVGGWSEFQFAERRMPTLEEINAAAPDTPVFILHLYDRALLNRAALRAVGYTKDTPDPLGAEIERDKQGNPTGVLIARPNAMILYSTLAKGPKLGFEDQLNSTRHFMRELNRFGRTSIIDAGGGYQNYPQDYQVIEELHRRSQLTLRIAYNLFTQHPKQEYQDFAAWVTMTQPGKGDDFYRMNGAGEMLVYSASDFEDFLEPRPELGSSMEEELYKVVRLLVEHRWPYRLHATYDESIDRFLTVFERVNRDVPYGGLRWFFDHAETVTPRNLERIKLLGGGIAIQHRMAFQGEYFVKRYGVKAAEEAPPIRRMMGMGIPVGAGTDATRVASYNPFVSLYWLVTGKTVGGTSLYPEFNRMSRIEALRLYTLGSSWFSGEDGKKGAIVPGHLADLAVLSEDYFSVPQERIKQLESVLTLVGGKPVYSTAEFEHLDPPPLPVSPDWSPVKLYRGYGNKVVQGASSALAHRSHPLASSHGAHTAWGEQELWGPLGCDCFGF
;
A
#
# COMPACT_ATOMS: atom_id res chain seq x y z
N MET A 1 -9.27 -14.01 -17.44
CA MET A 1 -10.21 -12.91 -17.09
C MET A 1 -10.74 -13.14 -15.69
N ILE A 2 -10.83 -12.09 -14.87
CA ILE A 2 -11.38 -12.10 -13.51
C ILE A 2 -12.32 -10.88 -13.31
N PRO A 3 -13.22 -10.87 -12.30
CA PRO A 3 -13.89 -9.64 -11.90
C PRO A 3 -12.87 -8.57 -11.50
N GLY A 4 -13.21 -7.31 -11.71
CA GLY A 4 -12.36 -6.20 -11.32
C GLY A 4 -12.08 -6.25 -9.82
N LEU A 5 -10.81 -6.07 -9.44
CA LEU A 5 -10.40 -6.13 -8.04
C LEU A 5 -10.95 -4.91 -7.29
N ASN A 6 -11.44 -5.15 -6.07
CA ASN A 6 -11.97 -4.16 -5.15
C ASN A 6 -11.19 -4.20 -3.84
N ASP A 7 -10.38 -3.18 -3.58
CA ASP A 7 -9.58 -3.09 -2.35
C ASP A 7 -10.46 -2.56 -1.19
N SER A 8 -10.72 -3.38 -0.16
CA SER A 8 -11.58 -2.98 0.97
C SER A 8 -10.95 -1.94 1.90
N HIS A 9 -9.64 -1.71 1.79
CA HIS A 9 -8.91 -0.75 2.60
C HIS A 9 -7.65 -0.32 1.88
N THR A 10 -7.64 0.92 1.39
CA THR A 10 -6.41 1.59 0.95
C THR A 10 -6.50 3.09 1.22
N HIS A 11 -5.46 3.83 0.86
CA HIS A 11 -5.44 5.29 0.99
C HIS A 11 -5.08 5.95 -0.34
N LEU A 12 -5.98 5.84 -1.32
CA LEU A 12 -5.84 6.41 -2.65
C LEU A 12 -5.76 7.94 -2.60
N ILE A 13 -6.61 8.61 -1.83
CA ILE A 13 -6.71 10.08 -1.82
C ILE A 13 -5.40 10.68 -1.36
N ARG A 14 -4.89 10.27 -0.19
CA ARG A 14 -3.60 10.77 0.31
C ARG A 14 -2.41 10.26 -0.50
N GLY A 15 -2.44 9.02 -0.98
CA GLY A 15 -1.37 8.42 -1.79
C GLY A 15 -1.22 9.10 -3.15
N GLY A 16 -2.35 9.42 -3.79
CA GLY A 16 -2.42 10.10 -5.08
C GLY A 16 -1.76 11.46 -5.06
N LEU A 17 -1.83 12.21 -3.96
CA LEU A 17 -1.15 13.51 -3.82
C LEU A 17 0.37 13.42 -3.87
N ASN A 18 0.95 12.24 -3.66
CA ASN A 18 2.39 12.05 -3.45
C ASN A 18 3.06 11.06 -4.41
N PHE A 19 2.30 10.25 -5.15
CA PHE A 19 2.83 9.19 -6.02
C PHE A 19 3.95 9.67 -6.97
N ASP A 20 3.78 10.81 -7.63
CA ASP A 20 4.79 11.36 -8.56
C ASP A 20 6.04 11.89 -7.84
N MET A 21 6.06 11.99 -6.51
CA MET A 21 7.24 12.35 -5.70
C MET A 21 7.96 11.14 -5.09
N GLU A 22 7.34 9.96 -5.10
CA GLU A 22 7.82 8.81 -4.33
C GLU A 22 8.61 7.83 -5.20
N LEU A 23 9.87 7.63 -4.84
CA LEU A 23 10.69 6.54 -5.37
C LEU A 23 10.22 5.24 -4.73
N ARG A 24 9.69 4.33 -5.55
CA ARG A 24 9.12 3.07 -5.08
C ARG A 24 10.19 1.98 -4.97
N TRP A 25 10.33 1.41 -3.78
CA TRP A 25 11.18 0.25 -3.51
C TRP A 25 10.39 -1.06 -3.40
N ASP A 26 9.05 -1.00 -3.38
CA ASP A 26 8.20 -2.18 -3.44
C ASP A 26 8.50 -3.05 -4.67
N GLY A 27 8.73 -4.34 -4.43
CA GLY A 27 9.06 -5.32 -5.47
C GLY A 27 10.51 -5.26 -6.00
N VAL A 28 11.36 -4.37 -5.46
CA VAL A 28 12.80 -4.33 -5.82
C VAL A 28 13.54 -5.47 -5.10
N PRO A 29 14.27 -6.35 -5.82
CA PRO A 29 14.79 -7.60 -5.25
C PRO A 29 16.12 -7.47 -4.51
N SER A 30 16.83 -6.35 -4.65
CA SER A 30 18.12 -6.14 -3.99
C SER A 30 18.26 -4.72 -3.44
N LEU A 31 18.95 -4.59 -2.31
CA LEU A 31 19.30 -3.30 -1.75
C LEU A 31 20.29 -2.56 -2.65
N ALA A 32 21.18 -3.29 -3.34
CA ALA A 32 22.06 -2.71 -4.35
C ALA A 32 21.28 -1.98 -5.46
N ASP A 33 20.18 -2.56 -5.96
CA ASP A 33 19.30 -1.91 -6.92
C ASP A 33 18.56 -0.71 -6.33
N ALA A 34 18.04 -0.86 -5.12
CA ALA A 34 17.36 0.22 -4.41
C ALA A 34 18.28 1.46 -4.21
N LEU A 35 19.54 1.24 -3.82
CA LEU A 35 20.55 2.29 -3.69
C LEU A 35 20.98 2.87 -5.05
N ARG A 36 21.05 2.05 -6.12
CA ARG A 36 21.27 2.54 -7.48
C ARG A 36 20.14 3.46 -7.93
N MET A 37 18.89 3.07 -7.70
CA MET A 37 17.70 3.87 -7.99
C MET A 37 17.71 5.18 -7.21
N LEU A 38 18.09 5.14 -5.93
CA LEU A 38 18.25 6.33 -5.10
C LEU A 38 19.27 7.30 -5.69
N ARG A 39 20.48 6.83 -6.05
CA ARG A 39 21.52 7.68 -6.65
C ARG A 39 21.06 8.36 -7.93
N GLU A 40 20.35 7.63 -8.79
CA GLU A 40 19.86 8.17 -10.05
C GLU A 40 18.76 9.22 -9.82
N GLN A 41 17.85 8.94 -8.88
CA GLN A 41 16.80 9.91 -8.53
C GLN A 41 17.39 11.18 -7.89
N VAL A 42 18.40 11.04 -7.02
CA VAL A 42 19.10 12.16 -6.38
C VAL A 42 19.67 13.14 -7.40
N ARG A 43 20.25 12.65 -8.51
CA ARG A 43 20.80 13.50 -9.59
C ARG A 43 19.75 14.34 -10.31
N ARG A 44 18.49 13.92 -10.26
CA ARG A 44 17.36 14.54 -10.97
C ARG A 44 16.51 15.42 -10.08
N THR A 45 16.54 15.22 -8.77
CA THR A 45 15.74 15.97 -7.81
C THR A 45 16.34 17.36 -7.55
N PRO A 46 15.67 18.46 -7.94
CA PRO A 46 16.19 19.81 -7.73
C PRO A 46 15.93 20.32 -6.31
N PRO A 47 16.76 21.21 -5.74
CA PRO A 47 16.40 21.94 -4.52
C PRO A 47 15.10 22.75 -4.70
N PRO A 48 14.22 22.85 -3.68
CA PRO A 48 14.33 22.27 -2.33
C PRO A 48 13.67 20.87 -2.21
N GLN A 49 13.46 20.15 -3.31
CA GLN A 49 12.77 18.86 -3.34
C GLN A 49 13.58 17.75 -2.69
N TRP A 50 12.87 16.74 -2.20
CA TRP A 50 13.44 15.60 -1.49
C TRP A 50 13.27 14.34 -2.30
N VAL A 51 14.19 13.38 -2.14
CA VAL A 51 13.91 12.00 -2.57
C VAL A 51 13.20 11.30 -1.43
N ARG A 52 12.03 10.72 -1.72
CA ARG A 52 11.17 10.06 -0.74
C ARG A 52 10.98 8.61 -1.13
N VAL A 53 11.19 7.70 -0.20
CA VAL A 53 10.77 6.30 -0.30
C VAL A 53 9.77 6.09 0.82
N VAL A 54 8.50 5.88 0.49
CA VAL A 54 7.41 5.86 1.49
C VAL A 54 6.73 4.49 1.49
N GLY A 55 7.14 3.64 2.43
CA GLY A 55 6.50 2.36 2.74
C GLY A 55 6.38 1.37 1.59
N GLY A 56 5.72 0.26 1.87
CA GLY A 56 5.47 -0.81 0.90
C GLY A 56 6.67 -1.70 0.53
N TRP A 57 7.80 -1.54 1.22
CA TRP A 57 8.97 -2.40 1.11
C TRP A 57 9.34 -2.95 2.49
N SER A 58 10.00 -4.11 2.51
CA SER A 58 10.66 -4.65 3.70
C SER A 58 12.07 -5.08 3.31
N GLU A 59 13.01 -5.00 4.24
CA GLU A 59 14.36 -5.52 4.05
C GLU A 59 14.40 -7.02 3.73
N PHE A 60 13.39 -7.78 4.16
CA PHE A 60 13.33 -9.22 3.90
C PHE A 60 13.07 -9.56 2.43
N GLN A 61 12.55 -8.60 1.65
CA GLN A 61 12.38 -8.76 0.21
C GLN A 61 13.72 -8.66 -0.54
N PHE A 62 14.74 -8.03 0.06
CA PHE A 62 16.05 -7.86 -0.54
C PHE A 62 16.88 -9.13 -0.39
N ALA A 63 17.69 -9.42 -1.41
CA ALA A 63 18.68 -10.50 -1.38
C ALA A 63 19.62 -10.39 -0.16
N GLU A 64 19.96 -9.16 0.25
CA GLU A 64 20.84 -8.85 1.37
C GLU A 64 20.18 -8.99 2.74
N ARG A 65 18.83 -9.06 2.81
CA ARG A 65 18.04 -9.17 4.05
C ARG A 65 18.43 -8.15 5.13
N ARG A 66 18.69 -6.91 4.70
CA ARG A 66 19.03 -5.78 5.59
C ARG A 66 18.54 -4.46 5.03
N MET A 67 18.34 -3.50 5.92
CA MET A 67 18.08 -2.10 5.55
C MET A 67 19.36 -1.41 5.02
N PRO A 68 19.21 -0.30 4.26
CA PRO A 68 20.33 0.59 3.96
C PRO A 68 20.94 1.16 5.26
N THR A 69 22.25 1.42 5.26
CA THR A 69 22.89 2.19 6.34
C THR A 69 22.83 3.70 6.06
N LEU A 70 22.96 4.52 7.10
CA LEU A 70 23.05 5.97 6.94
C LEU A 70 24.27 6.38 6.13
N GLU A 71 25.39 5.66 6.21
CA GLU A 71 26.58 5.91 5.38
C GLU A 71 26.27 5.70 3.90
N GLU A 72 25.58 4.60 3.55
CA GLU A 72 25.18 4.31 2.17
C GLU A 72 24.24 5.38 1.61
N ILE A 73 23.26 5.83 2.42
CA ILE A 73 22.32 6.90 2.03
C ILE A 73 23.04 8.24 1.89
N ASN A 74 23.89 8.61 2.85
CA ASN A 74 24.65 9.86 2.81
C ASN A 74 25.66 9.90 1.65
N ALA A 75 26.26 8.76 1.29
CA ALA A 75 27.13 8.66 0.12
C ALA A 75 26.35 8.78 -1.19
N ALA A 76 25.11 8.25 -1.23
CA ALA A 76 24.24 8.39 -2.39
C ALA A 76 23.68 9.81 -2.57
N ALA A 77 23.49 10.54 -1.47
CA ALA A 77 22.89 11.87 -1.44
C ALA A 77 23.56 12.79 -0.41
N PRO A 78 24.70 13.41 -0.74
CA PRO A 78 25.39 14.30 0.21
C PRO A 78 24.60 15.60 0.49
N ASP A 79 23.96 16.15 -0.55
CA ASP A 79 23.33 17.48 -0.51
C ASP A 79 21.81 17.47 -0.71
N THR A 80 21.28 16.49 -1.44
CA THR A 80 19.84 16.33 -1.65
C THR A 80 19.19 15.67 -0.44
N PRO A 81 18.16 16.26 0.20
CA PRO A 81 17.45 15.61 1.30
C PRO A 81 16.83 14.27 0.88
N VAL A 82 17.04 13.24 1.69
CA VAL A 82 16.48 11.90 1.51
C VAL A 82 15.70 11.51 2.75
N PHE A 83 14.47 11.01 2.55
CA PHE A 83 13.63 10.43 3.58
C PHE A 83 13.17 9.03 3.14
N ILE A 84 13.54 8.01 3.91
CA ILE A 84 13.15 6.61 3.66
C ILE A 84 12.32 6.14 4.84
N LEU A 85 11.02 5.95 4.62
CA LEU A 85 10.10 5.34 5.58
C LEU A 85 10.17 3.82 5.44
N HIS A 86 10.48 3.14 6.53
CA HIS A 86 10.35 1.71 6.66
C HIS A 86 9.06 1.42 7.45
N LEU A 87 8.04 0.97 6.70
CA LEU A 87 6.71 0.62 7.22
C LEU A 87 6.19 1.67 8.21
N TYR A 88 5.79 1.27 9.42
CA TYR A 88 5.35 2.18 10.49
C TYR A 88 6.33 2.29 11.65
N ASP A 89 7.47 1.60 11.61
CA ASP A 89 8.38 1.51 12.76
C ASP A 89 9.49 2.56 12.74
N ARG A 90 10.04 2.93 11.57
CA ARG A 90 11.15 3.89 11.52
C ARG A 90 11.28 4.66 10.21
N ALA A 91 12.05 5.73 10.27
CA ALA A 91 12.48 6.48 9.09
C ALA A 91 13.98 6.76 9.14
N LEU A 92 14.62 6.71 7.97
CA LEU A 92 16.02 7.08 7.78
C LEU A 92 16.11 8.40 7.01
N LEU A 93 16.80 9.36 7.62
CA LEU A 93 17.10 10.67 7.08
C LEU A 93 18.59 10.79 6.85
N ASN A 94 18.98 11.28 5.67
CA ASN A 94 20.37 11.68 5.47
C ASN A 94 20.67 13.01 6.18
N ARG A 95 21.95 13.39 6.23
CA ARG A 95 22.39 14.64 6.86
C ARG A 95 21.73 15.87 6.24
N ALA A 96 21.47 15.87 4.93
CA ALA A 96 20.77 16.97 4.26
C ALA A 96 19.32 17.11 4.74
N ALA A 97 18.59 16.00 4.90
CA ALA A 97 17.24 15.99 5.43
C ALA A 97 17.20 16.42 6.90
N LEU A 98 18.13 15.96 7.75
CA LEU A 98 18.25 16.41 9.14
C LEU A 98 18.40 17.94 9.25
N ARG A 99 19.27 18.52 8.41
CA ARG A 99 19.43 19.98 8.33
C ARG A 99 18.12 20.65 7.89
N ALA A 100 17.44 20.10 6.88
CA ALA A 100 16.20 20.66 6.35
C ALA A 100 15.05 20.65 7.38
N VAL A 101 14.95 19.61 8.23
CA VAL A 101 13.89 19.52 9.26
C VAL A 101 14.24 20.24 10.56
N GLY A 102 15.49 20.68 10.71
CA GLY A 102 15.99 21.42 11.86
C GLY A 102 16.17 20.58 13.12
N TYR A 103 16.35 19.26 13.01
CA TYR A 103 16.60 18.41 14.17
C TYR A 103 18.04 18.57 14.66
N THR A 104 18.17 18.95 15.92
CA THR A 104 19.44 19.20 16.60
C THR A 104 19.52 18.36 17.88
N LYS A 105 20.69 18.36 18.55
CA LYS A 105 20.86 17.74 19.86
C LYS A 105 19.84 18.22 20.90
N ASP A 106 19.37 19.46 20.77
CA ASP A 106 18.45 20.13 21.69
C ASP A 106 16.98 19.89 21.32
N THR A 107 16.70 19.19 20.23
CA THR A 107 15.35 18.78 19.88
C THR A 107 14.88 17.69 20.84
N PRO A 108 13.77 17.86 21.56
CA PRO A 108 13.24 16.79 22.43
C PRO A 108 12.61 15.68 21.59
N ASP A 109 12.61 14.47 22.14
CA ASP A 109 11.84 13.37 21.57
C ASP A 109 10.33 13.65 21.68
N PRO A 110 9.56 13.50 20.58
CA PRO A 110 8.11 13.58 20.66
C PRO A 110 7.52 12.46 21.52
N LEU A 111 6.32 12.68 22.06
CA LEU A 111 5.61 11.64 22.80
C LEU A 111 5.40 10.40 21.91
N GLY A 112 5.86 9.26 22.40
CA GLY A 112 5.69 7.98 21.71
C GLY A 112 6.61 7.79 20.51
N ALA A 113 7.79 8.42 20.51
CA ALA A 113 8.79 8.33 19.46
C ALA A 113 10.21 8.62 20.02
N GLU A 114 11.23 8.28 19.24
CA GLU A 114 12.64 8.53 19.57
C GLU A 114 13.37 9.10 18.34
N ILE A 115 14.18 10.15 18.56
CA ILE A 115 15.17 10.61 17.59
C ILE A 115 16.53 10.03 18.01
N GLU A 116 16.99 8.98 17.32
CA GLU A 116 18.24 8.28 17.67
C GLU A 116 19.44 9.26 17.68
N ARG A 117 20.29 9.15 18.71
CA ARG A 117 21.46 10.02 18.91
C ARG A 117 22.76 9.24 18.98
N ASP A 118 23.82 9.86 18.47
CA ASP A 118 25.19 9.38 18.66
C ASP A 118 25.68 9.61 20.11
N LYS A 119 26.92 9.19 20.39
CA LYS A 119 27.56 9.35 21.71
C LYS A 119 27.79 10.81 22.11
N GLN A 120 27.71 11.74 21.16
CA GLN A 120 27.87 13.18 21.36
C GLN A 120 26.50 13.89 21.48
N GLY A 121 25.40 13.14 21.40
CA GLY A 121 24.03 13.67 21.48
C GLY A 121 23.49 14.24 20.17
N ASN A 122 24.20 14.09 19.04
CA ASN A 122 23.69 14.56 17.76
C ASN A 122 22.70 13.55 17.16
N PRO A 123 21.61 13.99 16.52
CA PRO A 123 20.72 13.10 15.77
C PRO A 123 21.49 12.32 14.69
N THR A 124 21.35 11.00 14.68
CA THR A 124 22.03 10.14 13.68
C THR A 124 21.39 10.25 12.31
N GLY A 125 20.06 10.38 12.29
CA GLY A 125 19.23 10.26 11.08
C GLY A 125 18.16 9.19 11.19
N VAL A 126 18.17 8.36 12.23
CA VAL A 126 17.10 7.38 12.47
C VAL A 126 16.03 7.98 13.39
N LEU A 127 14.77 7.89 12.95
CA LEU A 127 13.59 8.17 13.76
C LEU A 127 12.88 6.86 14.03
N ILE A 128 12.49 6.60 15.28
CA ILE A 128 11.83 5.36 15.70
C ILE A 128 10.45 5.71 16.25
N ALA A 129 9.42 5.00 15.81
CA ALA A 129 8.08 5.06 16.36
C ALA A 129 7.99 4.19 17.61
N ARG A 130 7.41 4.68 18.71
CA ARG A 130 7.31 3.95 19.98
C ARG A 130 6.03 4.26 20.79
N PRO A 131 4.88 3.64 20.50
CA PRO A 131 4.54 2.81 19.34
C PRO A 131 3.95 3.64 18.18
N ASN A 132 4.03 4.97 18.25
CA ASN A 132 3.25 5.85 17.38
C ASN A 132 4.11 6.42 16.23
N ALA A 133 3.68 6.18 14.99
CA ALA A 133 4.31 6.68 13.76
C ALA A 133 4.18 8.20 13.52
N MET A 134 3.58 8.97 14.45
CA MET A 134 3.38 10.43 14.31
C MET A 134 4.68 11.21 14.03
N ILE A 135 5.82 10.82 14.60
CA ILE A 135 7.11 11.46 14.30
C ILE A 135 7.47 11.31 12.82
N LEU A 136 7.19 10.15 12.24
CA LEU A 136 7.55 9.80 10.88
C LEU A 136 6.75 10.67 9.90
N TYR A 137 5.44 10.81 10.14
CA TYR A 137 4.57 11.62 9.28
C TYR A 137 4.77 13.11 9.44
N SER A 138 4.90 13.59 10.69
CA SER A 138 5.14 15.01 10.94
C SER A 138 6.49 15.45 10.37
N THR A 139 7.50 14.58 10.38
CA THR A 139 8.78 14.84 9.71
C THR A 139 8.63 14.87 8.19
N LEU A 140 7.97 13.87 7.61
CA LEU A 140 7.72 13.82 6.16
C LEU A 140 6.93 15.06 5.68
N ALA A 141 5.97 15.52 6.48
CA ALA A 141 5.13 16.69 6.19
C ALA A 141 5.89 18.02 6.20
N LYS A 142 7.10 18.09 6.78
CA LYS A 142 8.00 19.26 6.66
C LYS A 142 8.62 19.39 5.27
N GLY A 143 8.60 18.33 4.46
CA GLY A 143 9.08 18.38 3.09
C GLY A 143 8.14 19.16 2.15
N PRO A 144 8.62 19.60 0.98
CA PRO A 144 7.80 20.32 0.00
C PRO A 144 6.60 19.49 -0.51
N LYS A 145 5.51 20.16 -0.88
CA LYS A 145 4.32 19.52 -1.48
C LYS A 145 4.28 19.84 -2.98
N LEU A 146 3.69 18.94 -3.76
CA LEU A 146 3.31 19.24 -5.14
C LEU A 146 2.27 20.37 -5.17
N GLY A 147 2.31 21.19 -6.22
CA GLY A 147 1.23 22.13 -6.51
C GLY A 147 -0.03 21.39 -6.96
N PHE A 148 -1.18 22.08 -6.95
CA PHE A 148 -2.48 21.47 -7.21
C PHE A 148 -2.56 20.70 -8.55
N GLU A 149 -2.08 21.28 -9.66
CA GLU A 149 -2.11 20.59 -10.97
C GLU A 149 -1.17 19.36 -11.01
N ASP A 150 -0.02 19.41 -10.33
CA ASP A 150 0.86 18.26 -10.18
C ASP A 150 0.23 17.18 -9.29
N GLN A 151 -0.57 17.56 -8.28
CA GLN A 151 -1.32 16.60 -7.47
C GLN A 151 -2.44 15.91 -8.26
N LEU A 152 -3.13 16.63 -9.16
CA LEU A 152 -4.08 16.03 -10.10
C LEU A 152 -3.36 15.02 -11.01
N ASN A 153 -2.19 15.38 -11.54
CA ASN A 153 -1.39 14.48 -12.37
C ASN A 153 -0.92 13.24 -11.61
N SER A 154 -0.37 13.44 -10.41
CA SER A 154 0.10 12.38 -9.52
C SER A 154 -1.00 11.40 -9.15
N THR A 155 -2.20 11.91 -8.86
CA THR A 155 -3.35 11.04 -8.56
C THR A 155 -3.76 10.22 -9.77
N ARG A 156 -3.71 10.80 -10.99
CA ARG A 156 -3.99 10.06 -12.24
C ARG A 156 -2.94 8.97 -12.51
N HIS A 157 -1.66 9.24 -12.28
CA HIS A 157 -0.61 8.22 -12.40
C HIS A 157 -0.82 7.10 -11.38
N PHE A 158 -1.19 7.43 -10.15
CA PHE A 158 -1.45 6.42 -9.13
C PHE A 158 -2.65 5.55 -9.50
N MET A 159 -3.76 6.14 -9.94
CA MET A 159 -4.91 5.36 -10.41
C MET A 159 -4.55 4.47 -11.59
N ARG A 160 -3.77 4.95 -12.57
CA ARG A 160 -3.29 4.16 -13.70
C ARG A 160 -2.42 2.99 -13.26
N GLU A 161 -1.54 3.19 -12.28
CA GLU A 161 -0.77 2.11 -11.65
C GLU A 161 -1.69 1.11 -10.93
N LEU A 162 -2.79 1.57 -10.34
CA LEU A 162 -3.76 0.65 -9.74
C LEU A 162 -4.47 -0.19 -10.80
N ASN A 163 -4.89 0.44 -11.89
CA ASN A 163 -5.51 -0.23 -13.03
C ASN A 163 -4.56 -1.23 -13.69
N ARG A 164 -3.24 -0.98 -13.72
CA ARG A 164 -2.25 -1.97 -14.18
C ARG A 164 -2.33 -3.30 -13.45
N PHE A 165 -2.82 -3.31 -12.21
CA PHE A 165 -3.04 -4.54 -11.43
C PHE A 165 -4.48 -5.06 -11.47
N GLY A 166 -5.33 -4.61 -12.40
CA GLY A 166 -6.71 -5.08 -12.49
C GLY A 166 -7.66 -4.47 -11.45
N ARG A 167 -7.22 -3.42 -10.74
CA ARG A 167 -8.10 -2.72 -9.79
C ARG A 167 -9.05 -1.80 -10.53
N THR A 168 -10.29 -1.88 -10.09
CA THR A 168 -11.43 -1.14 -10.65
C THR A 168 -12.17 -0.36 -9.58
N SER A 169 -12.00 -0.75 -8.32
CA SER A 169 -12.69 -0.18 -7.17
C SER A 169 -11.77 -0.19 -5.95
N ILE A 170 -11.94 0.80 -5.08
CA ILE A 170 -11.25 0.90 -3.80
C ILE A 170 -12.17 1.51 -2.74
N ILE A 171 -11.85 1.24 -1.48
CA ILE A 171 -12.42 1.93 -0.33
C ILE A 171 -11.30 2.72 0.35
N ASP A 172 -11.40 4.04 0.30
CA ASP A 172 -10.44 4.94 0.93
C ASP A 172 -10.75 5.08 2.42
N ALA A 173 -9.77 4.78 3.27
CA ALA A 173 -9.91 4.79 4.73
C ALA A 173 -9.60 6.16 5.38
N GLY A 174 -9.33 7.20 4.59
CA GLY A 174 -9.03 8.55 5.06
C GLY A 174 -7.62 8.69 5.66
N GLY A 175 -7.42 9.64 6.57
CA GLY A 175 -6.15 9.80 7.29
C GLY A 175 -5.08 10.62 6.57
N GLY A 176 -3.95 10.84 7.23
CA GLY A 176 -2.77 11.49 6.64
C GLY A 176 -2.89 13.01 6.47
N TYR A 177 -3.48 13.71 7.45
CA TYR A 177 -3.72 15.15 7.41
C TYR A 177 -4.63 15.58 6.25
N GLN A 178 -5.66 14.78 5.94
CA GLN A 178 -6.68 15.09 4.93
C GLN A 178 -7.97 15.49 5.65
N ASN A 179 -8.13 16.79 5.90
CA ASN A 179 -9.29 17.38 6.54
C ASN A 179 -10.41 17.59 5.54
N TYR A 180 -11.57 16.99 5.79
CA TYR A 180 -12.73 17.18 4.94
C TYR A 180 -13.50 18.45 5.32
N PRO A 181 -13.94 19.26 4.32
CA PRO A 181 -13.79 19.06 2.87
C PRO A 181 -12.50 19.66 2.25
N GLN A 182 -11.74 20.47 2.99
CA GLN A 182 -10.71 21.34 2.40
C GLN A 182 -9.60 20.59 1.66
N ASP A 183 -9.21 19.41 2.14
CA ASP A 183 -8.12 18.61 1.56
C ASP A 183 -8.60 17.57 0.53
N TYR A 184 -9.89 17.56 0.15
CA TYR A 184 -10.46 16.63 -0.82
C TYR A 184 -10.58 17.21 -2.25
N GLN A 185 -10.14 18.47 -2.44
CA GLN A 185 -10.30 19.21 -3.69
C GLN A 185 -9.72 18.50 -4.92
N VAL A 186 -8.58 17.80 -4.78
CA VAL A 186 -7.93 17.11 -5.90
C VAL A 186 -8.81 15.98 -6.42
N ILE A 187 -9.33 15.13 -5.53
CA ILE A 187 -10.16 14.00 -5.97
C ILE A 187 -11.54 14.48 -6.45
N GLU A 188 -12.10 15.50 -5.81
CA GLU A 188 -13.35 16.14 -6.23
C GLU A 188 -13.22 16.78 -7.63
N GLU A 189 -12.10 17.44 -7.90
CA GLU A 189 -11.84 18.04 -9.21
C GLU A 189 -11.64 16.98 -10.30
N LEU A 190 -10.94 15.87 -10.00
CA LEU A 190 -10.84 14.74 -10.94
C LEU A 190 -12.20 14.11 -11.21
N HIS A 191 -13.04 13.97 -10.19
CA HIS A 191 -14.43 13.51 -10.34
C HIS A 191 -15.23 14.45 -11.24
N ARG A 192 -15.19 15.76 -10.97
CA ARG A 192 -15.86 16.79 -11.78
C ARG A 192 -15.39 16.79 -13.24
N ARG A 193 -14.10 16.54 -13.47
CA ARG A 193 -13.50 16.43 -14.82
C ARG A 193 -13.76 15.07 -15.49
N SER A 194 -14.47 14.13 -14.84
CA SER A 194 -14.67 12.76 -15.30
C SER A 194 -13.34 12.01 -15.59
N GLN A 195 -12.33 12.27 -14.75
CA GLN A 195 -10.97 11.72 -14.89
C GLN A 195 -10.66 10.58 -13.90
N LEU A 196 -11.65 10.12 -13.14
CA LEU A 196 -11.50 8.95 -12.28
C LEU A 196 -11.50 7.67 -13.13
N THR A 197 -10.51 6.81 -12.90
CA THR A 197 -10.39 5.48 -13.53
C THR A 197 -10.63 4.34 -12.54
N LEU A 198 -11.10 4.67 -11.35
CA LEU A 198 -11.47 3.77 -10.27
C LEU A 198 -12.80 4.23 -9.67
N ARG A 199 -13.55 3.28 -9.10
CA ARG A 199 -14.66 3.57 -8.19
C ARG A 199 -14.15 3.76 -6.78
N ILE A 200 -14.49 4.88 -6.15
CA ILE A 200 -13.93 5.31 -4.87
C ILE A 200 -15.07 5.49 -3.87
N ALA A 201 -15.08 4.64 -2.85
CA ALA A 201 -15.91 4.81 -1.67
C ALA A 201 -15.03 5.36 -0.53
N TYR A 202 -15.17 6.63 -0.17
CA TYR A 202 -14.29 7.27 0.82
C TYR A 202 -14.90 7.34 2.21
N ASN A 203 -14.08 7.20 3.25
CA ASN A 203 -14.48 7.38 4.64
C ASN A 203 -13.86 8.65 5.23
N LEU A 204 -14.54 9.25 6.20
CA LEU A 204 -14.05 10.44 6.90
C LEU A 204 -13.37 10.07 8.22
N PHE A 205 -12.14 10.54 8.35
CA PHE A 205 -11.19 10.26 9.43
C PHE A 205 -10.90 11.55 10.19
N THR A 206 -11.10 11.58 11.51
CA THR A 206 -10.80 12.76 12.35
C THR A 206 -9.30 13.08 12.39
N GLN A 207 -8.94 14.35 12.18
CA GLN A 207 -7.55 14.83 12.20
C GLN A 207 -7.26 15.74 13.41
N HIS A 208 -8.25 15.99 14.27
CA HIS A 208 -8.18 16.95 15.37
C HIS A 208 -8.30 16.24 16.72
N PRO A 209 -7.17 15.92 17.38
CA PRO A 209 -7.19 15.32 18.71
C PRO A 209 -8.05 16.15 19.68
N LYS A 210 -8.91 15.48 20.44
CA LYS A 210 -9.88 16.06 21.39
C LYS A 210 -11.04 16.85 20.78
N GLN A 211 -11.18 16.86 19.45
CA GLN A 211 -12.30 17.48 18.73
C GLN A 211 -13.03 16.47 17.84
N GLU A 212 -12.86 15.18 18.09
CA GLU A 212 -13.30 14.10 17.21
C GLU A 212 -14.83 14.06 17.11
N TYR A 213 -15.53 14.25 18.24
CA TYR A 213 -16.99 14.37 18.24
C TYR A 213 -17.46 15.56 17.40
N GLN A 214 -16.79 16.71 17.50
CA GLN A 214 -17.15 17.92 16.76
C GLN A 214 -16.94 17.73 15.25
N ASP A 215 -15.84 17.08 14.85
CA ASP A 215 -15.58 16.70 13.46
C ASP A 215 -16.76 15.87 12.90
N PHE A 216 -17.12 14.77 13.58
CA PHE A 216 -18.21 13.91 13.11
C PHE A 216 -19.58 14.60 13.19
N ALA A 217 -19.85 15.39 14.24
CA ALA A 217 -21.10 16.15 14.39
C ALA A 217 -21.27 17.18 13.28
N ALA A 218 -20.18 17.80 12.83
CA ALA A 218 -20.22 18.65 11.64
C ALA A 218 -20.50 17.83 10.37
N TRP A 219 -19.76 16.75 10.14
CA TRP A 219 -19.85 15.97 8.90
C TRP A 219 -21.22 15.31 8.68
N VAL A 220 -21.88 14.81 9.74
CA VAL A 220 -23.25 14.25 9.64
C VAL A 220 -24.30 15.25 9.18
N THR A 221 -23.99 16.56 9.23
CA THR A 221 -24.85 17.63 8.69
C THR A 221 -24.42 18.12 7.30
N MET A 222 -23.17 17.89 6.90
CA MET A 222 -22.60 18.36 5.63
C MET A 222 -22.78 17.35 4.48
N THR A 223 -22.76 16.06 4.81
CA THR A 223 -22.84 14.95 3.84
C THR A 223 -23.64 13.78 4.41
N GLN A 224 -23.79 12.71 3.64
CA GLN A 224 -24.46 11.48 4.08
C GLN A 224 -23.89 10.26 3.33
N PRO A 225 -23.95 9.05 3.92
CA PRO A 225 -23.58 7.83 3.23
C PRO A 225 -24.33 7.67 1.91
N GLY A 226 -23.62 7.27 0.86
CA GLY A 226 -24.14 7.14 -0.50
C GLY A 226 -24.20 8.44 -1.31
N LYS A 227 -23.91 9.62 -0.72
CA LYS A 227 -23.83 10.87 -1.48
C LYS A 227 -22.68 10.77 -2.50
N GLY A 228 -22.96 11.12 -3.76
CA GLY A 228 -22.04 11.02 -4.88
C GLY A 228 -22.62 10.17 -6.00
N ASP A 229 -21.78 9.40 -6.67
CA ASP A 229 -22.18 8.46 -7.72
C ASP A 229 -21.36 7.16 -7.68
N ASP A 230 -21.47 6.39 -8.75
CA ASP A 230 -20.80 5.11 -8.97
C ASP A 230 -19.27 5.16 -9.04
N PHE A 231 -18.68 6.35 -9.18
CA PHE A 231 -17.24 6.58 -9.26
C PHE A 231 -16.67 7.26 -8.01
N TYR A 232 -17.43 8.13 -7.36
CA TYR A 232 -16.99 8.82 -6.15
C TYR A 232 -18.15 9.02 -5.19
N ARG A 233 -18.09 8.37 -4.03
CA ARG A 233 -19.17 8.38 -3.04
C ARG A 233 -18.68 8.36 -1.60
N MET A 234 -19.42 9.08 -0.76
CA MET A 234 -19.26 9.05 0.69
C MET A 234 -19.70 7.69 1.24
N ASN A 235 -18.80 6.98 1.92
CA ASN A 235 -19.07 5.65 2.45
C ASN A 235 -19.47 5.66 3.93
N GLY A 236 -18.72 6.40 4.75
CA GLY A 236 -18.88 6.34 6.19
C GLY A 236 -17.78 7.05 6.97
N ALA A 237 -17.67 6.71 8.25
CA ALA A 237 -16.68 7.25 9.19
C ALA A 237 -15.53 6.27 9.46
N GLY A 238 -14.38 6.79 9.90
CA GLY A 238 -13.16 6.05 10.20
C GLY A 238 -12.11 6.19 9.11
N GLU A 239 -10.95 5.56 9.23
CA GLU A 239 -10.58 4.49 10.17
C GLU A 239 -10.25 4.91 11.61
N MET A 240 -9.99 6.20 11.84
CA MET A 240 -9.87 6.77 13.18
C MET A 240 -11.19 7.44 13.58
N LEU A 241 -11.78 6.96 14.68
CA LEU A 241 -12.99 7.56 15.27
C LEU A 241 -12.66 8.45 16.47
N VAL A 242 -11.74 8.01 17.34
CA VAL A 242 -11.22 8.82 18.46
C VAL A 242 -9.75 8.51 18.67
N TYR A 243 -8.93 9.52 18.97
CA TYR A 243 -7.49 9.30 19.14
C TYR A 243 -7.16 8.40 20.35
N SER A 244 -8.01 8.39 21.38
CA SER A 244 -7.87 7.50 22.55
C SER A 244 -8.06 6.01 22.23
N ALA A 245 -8.64 5.68 21.07
CA ALA A 245 -8.80 4.32 20.54
C ALA A 245 -7.72 3.97 19.48
N SER A 246 -6.60 4.71 19.43
CA SER A 246 -5.53 4.44 18.47
C SER A 246 -4.78 3.15 18.82
N ASP A 247 -4.98 2.11 18.01
CA ASP A 247 -4.42 0.77 18.21
C ASP A 247 -3.26 0.48 17.24
N PHE A 248 -2.12 1.15 17.44
CA PHE A 248 -0.96 1.11 16.52
C PHE A 248 -0.29 -0.27 16.40
N GLU A 249 0.02 -0.64 15.16
CA GLU A 249 0.48 -1.95 14.70
C GLU A 249 2.00 -2.14 14.58
N ASP A 250 2.80 -1.56 15.47
CA ASP A 250 4.25 -1.76 15.42
C ASP A 250 4.65 -3.05 16.17
N PHE A 251 4.84 -4.15 15.42
CA PHE A 251 5.25 -5.43 16.00
C PHE A 251 6.69 -5.45 16.54
N LEU A 252 7.46 -4.37 16.44
CA LEU A 252 8.73 -4.23 17.15
C LEU A 252 8.54 -3.67 18.57
N GLU A 253 7.41 -3.01 18.83
CA GLU A 253 7.10 -2.36 20.10
C GLU A 253 5.98 -3.10 20.85
N PRO A 254 5.82 -2.91 22.18
CA PRO A 254 4.66 -3.39 22.90
C PRO A 254 3.36 -2.84 22.33
N ARG A 255 2.31 -3.69 22.36
CA ARG A 255 0.94 -3.26 22.07
C ARG A 255 0.63 -2.00 22.90
N PRO A 256 -0.01 -0.98 22.31
CA PRO A 256 -0.40 0.21 23.07
C PRO A 256 -1.43 -0.13 24.16
N GLU A 257 -1.28 0.50 25.32
CA GLU A 257 -2.29 0.48 26.37
C GLU A 257 -3.25 1.66 26.16
N LEU A 258 -4.53 1.35 25.88
CA LEU A 258 -5.53 2.39 25.64
C LEU A 258 -5.96 3.02 26.97
N GLY A 259 -6.06 4.35 27.00
CA GLY A 259 -6.44 5.10 28.20
C GLY A 259 -7.85 4.78 28.71
N SER A 260 -8.14 5.12 29.96
CA SER A 260 -9.46 4.88 30.59
C SER A 260 -10.57 5.79 30.08
N SER A 261 -10.24 6.88 29.38
CA SER A 261 -11.24 7.75 28.74
C SER A 261 -11.77 7.22 27.41
N MET A 262 -11.11 6.19 26.86
CA MET A 262 -11.39 5.66 25.52
C MET A 262 -12.85 5.24 25.36
N GLU A 263 -13.41 4.47 26.30
CA GLU A 263 -14.76 3.93 26.18
C GLU A 263 -15.83 5.03 26.09
N GLU A 264 -15.70 6.09 26.90
CA GLU A 264 -16.68 7.19 26.91
C GLU A 264 -16.53 8.11 25.69
N GLU A 265 -15.30 8.35 25.24
CA GLU A 265 -15.04 9.11 24.01
C GLU A 265 -15.57 8.37 22.78
N LEU A 266 -15.23 7.08 22.65
CA LEU A 266 -15.70 6.23 21.55
C LEU A 266 -17.22 6.05 21.60
N TYR A 267 -17.83 5.88 22.78
CA TYR A 267 -19.27 5.77 22.94
C TYR A 267 -20.00 6.98 22.35
N LYS A 268 -19.54 8.20 22.64
CA LYS A 268 -20.16 9.44 22.13
C LYS A 268 -20.14 9.51 20.61
N VAL A 269 -18.99 9.19 20.00
CA VAL A 269 -18.83 9.23 18.53
C VAL A 269 -19.65 8.12 17.87
N VAL A 270 -19.53 6.88 18.34
CA VAL A 270 -20.25 5.74 17.75
C VAL A 270 -21.75 5.90 17.90
N ARG A 271 -22.24 6.38 19.05
CA ARG A 271 -23.66 6.68 19.25
C ARG A 271 -24.17 7.71 18.24
N LEU A 272 -23.44 8.82 18.06
CA LEU A 272 -23.77 9.85 17.06
C LEU A 272 -23.87 9.25 15.65
N LEU A 273 -22.88 8.46 15.25
CA LEU A 273 -22.88 7.82 13.92
C LEU A 273 -24.06 6.87 13.75
N VAL A 274 -24.39 6.08 14.76
CA VAL A 274 -25.51 5.12 14.74
C VAL A 274 -26.86 5.85 14.69
N GLU A 275 -27.04 6.92 15.47
CA GLU A 275 -28.24 7.77 15.44
C GLU A 275 -28.48 8.39 14.04
N HIS A 276 -27.40 8.75 13.34
CA HIS A 276 -27.44 9.27 11.98
C HIS A 276 -27.38 8.18 10.88
N ARG A 277 -27.34 6.89 11.25
CA ARG A 277 -27.23 5.76 10.31
C ARG A 277 -25.98 5.82 9.41
N TRP A 278 -24.87 6.32 9.95
CA TRP A 278 -23.58 6.35 9.28
C TRP A 278 -22.80 5.05 9.47
N PRO A 279 -22.48 4.32 8.37
CA PRO A 279 -21.53 3.22 8.46
C PRO A 279 -20.20 3.69 9.00
N TYR A 280 -19.51 2.84 9.74
CA TYR A 280 -18.21 3.20 10.28
C TYR A 280 -17.24 2.03 10.31
N ARG A 281 -15.96 2.37 10.33
CA ARG A 281 -14.86 1.42 10.48
C ARG A 281 -13.94 1.89 11.59
N LEU A 282 -13.22 0.95 12.20
CA LEU A 282 -12.26 1.26 13.25
C LEU A 282 -11.01 0.39 13.11
N HIS A 283 -9.84 1.04 13.17
CA HIS A 283 -8.55 0.34 13.23
C HIS A 283 -8.50 -0.53 14.49
N ALA A 284 -8.26 -1.83 14.33
CA ALA A 284 -8.08 -2.72 15.47
C ALA A 284 -7.22 -3.94 15.13
N THR A 285 -5.93 -3.87 15.48
CA THR A 285 -4.95 -4.94 15.31
C THR A 285 -5.09 -6.00 16.39
N TYR A 286 -5.33 -5.56 17.64
CA TYR A 286 -5.19 -6.43 18.80
C TYR A 286 -6.51 -6.78 19.49
N ASP A 287 -6.66 -8.04 19.92
CA ASP A 287 -7.83 -8.55 20.64
C ASP A 287 -8.17 -7.76 21.90
N GLU A 288 -7.18 -7.28 22.63
CA GLU A 288 -7.39 -6.50 23.85
C GLU A 288 -8.06 -5.15 23.56
N SER A 289 -7.72 -4.54 22.43
CA SER A 289 -8.38 -3.32 21.93
C SER A 289 -9.78 -3.67 21.41
N ILE A 290 -9.90 -4.74 20.61
CA ILE A 290 -11.18 -5.24 20.06
C ILE A 290 -12.19 -5.57 21.18
N ASP A 291 -11.77 -6.22 22.27
CA ASP A 291 -12.65 -6.60 23.39
C ASP A 291 -13.29 -5.35 24.04
N ARG A 292 -12.49 -4.29 24.21
CA ARG A 292 -12.97 -3.01 24.77
C ARG A 292 -13.84 -2.25 23.77
N PHE A 293 -13.46 -2.21 22.49
CA PHE A 293 -14.27 -1.59 21.44
C PHE A 293 -15.64 -2.26 21.31
N LEU A 294 -15.69 -3.60 21.30
CA LEU A 294 -16.94 -4.35 21.27
C LEU A 294 -17.82 -4.08 22.49
N THR A 295 -17.23 -3.86 23.66
CA THR A 295 -17.99 -3.49 24.87
C THR A 295 -18.70 -2.15 24.68
N VAL A 296 -18.04 -1.17 24.03
CA VAL A 296 -18.67 0.10 23.63
C VAL A 296 -19.76 -0.13 22.59
N PHE A 297 -19.50 -0.97 21.57
CA PHE A 297 -20.45 -1.23 20.49
C PHE A 297 -21.72 -1.94 21.00
N GLU A 298 -21.58 -2.91 21.90
CA GLU A 298 -22.71 -3.57 22.59
C GLU A 298 -23.53 -2.58 23.41
N ARG A 299 -22.86 -1.67 24.13
CA ARG A 299 -23.53 -0.59 24.87
C ARG A 299 -24.32 0.32 23.92
N VAL A 300 -23.71 0.77 22.83
CA VAL A 300 -24.42 1.61 21.84
C VAL A 300 -25.59 0.84 21.23
N ASN A 301 -25.41 -0.41 20.80
CA ASN A 301 -26.48 -1.20 20.17
C ASN A 301 -27.67 -1.46 21.12
N ARG A 302 -27.43 -1.55 22.43
CA ARG A 302 -28.53 -1.61 23.42
C ARG A 302 -29.31 -0.31 23.51
N ASP A 303 -28.62 0.83 23.44
CA ASP A 303 -29.21 2.15 23.61
C ASP A 303 -29.86 2.66 22.29
N VAL A 304 -29.23 2.38 21.15
CA VAL A 304 -29.67 2.72 19.79
C VAL A 304 -29.36 1.51 18.87
N PRO A 305 -30.35 0.66 18.56
CA PRO A 305 -30.13 -0.56 17.79
C PRO A 305 -29.51 -0.33 16.42
N TYR A 306 -28.50 -1.14 16.06
CA TYR A 306 -27.83 -1.05 14.76
C TYR A 306 -28.76 -1.34 13.61
N GLY A 307 -29.73 -2.25 13.75
CA GLY A 307 -30.78 -2.47 12.75
C GLY A 307 -30.28 -2.57 11.31
N GLY A 308 -29.21 -3.34 11.08
CA GLY A 308 -28.57 -3.50 9.76
C GLY A 308 -27.57 -2.42 9.34
N LEU A 309 -27.22 -1.47 10.22
CA LEU A 309 -26.13 -0.54 9.99
C LEU A 309 -24.80 -1.30 9.87
N ARG A 310 -24.04 -1.03 8.81
CA ARG A 310 -22.75 -1.68 8.58
C ARG A 310 -21.67 -1.03 9.44
N TRP A 311 -20.95 -1.86 10.17
CA TRP A 311 -19.75 -1.48 10.88
C TRP A 311 -18.73 -2.60 10.78
N PHE A 312 -17.45 -2.27 10.88
CA PHE A 312 -16.39 -3.28 10.78
C PHE A 312 -15.08 -2.86 11.43
N PHE A 313 -14.27 -3.85 11.78
CA PHE A 313 -12.88 -3.63 12.14
C PHE A 313 -11.97 -3.77 10.93
N ASP A 314 -10.89 -3.02 10.97
CA ASP A 314 -9.74 -3.19 10.10
C ASP A 314 -8.66 -4.02 10.79
N HIS A 315 -7.96 -4.84 10.01
CA HIS A 315 -6.84 -5.69 10.42
C HIS A 315 -7.23 -6.95 11.21
N ALA A 316 -7.51 -6.81 12.50
CA ALA A 316 -7.89 -7.87 13.42
C ALA A 316 -6.91 -9.05 13.51
N GLU A 317 -5.58 -8.81 13.47
CA GLU A 317 -4.57 -9.86 13.48
C GLU A 317 -4.70 -10.80 14.68
N THR A 318 -4.90 -10.29 15.90
CA THR A 318 -4.90 -11.18 17.09
C THR A 318 -6.28 -11.54 17.60
N VAL A 319 -7.35 -11.20 16.86
CA VAL A 319 -8.74 -11.38 17.31
C VAL A 319 -9.04 -12.82 17.75
N THR A 320 -9.65 -12.96 18.92
CA THR A 320 -9.99 -14.26 19.51
C THR A 320 -11.33 -14.80 19.02
N PRO A 321 -11.55 -16.12 19.08
CA PRO A 321 -12.86 -16.71 18.77
C PRO A 321 -14.03 -16.07 19.55
N ARG A 322 -13.83 -15.71 20.83
CA ARG A 322 -14.84 -15.01 21.64
C ARG A 322 -15.23 -13.66 20.99
N ASN A 323 -14.27 -12.87 20.56
CA ASN A 323 -14.56 -11.58 19.93
C ASN A 323 -15.09 -11.74 18.50
N LEU A 324 -14.72 -12.78 17.77
CA LEU A 324 -15.38 -13.12 16.50
C LEU A 324 -16.88 -13.45 16.69
N GLU A 325 -17.24 -14.16 17.77
CA GLU A 325 -18.65 -14.45 18.09
C GLU A 325 -19.42 -13.15 18.37
N ARG A 326 -18.83 -12.23 19.14
CA ARG A 326 -19.41 -10.90 19.42
C ARG A 326 -19.58 -10.07 18.14
N ILE A 327 -18.56 -10.03 17.27
CA ILE A 327 -18.64 -9.35 15.96
C ILE A 327 -19.81 -9.90 15.15
N LYS A 328 -19.92 -11.24 15.05
CA LYS A 328 -21.03 -11.89 14.33
C LYS A 328 -22.39 -11.55 14.92
N LEU A 329 -22.54 -11.63 16.25
CA LEU A 329 -23.81 -11.37 16.94
C LEU A 329 -24.30 -9.93 16.73
N LEU A 330 -23.38 -8.98 16.65
CA LEU A 330 -23.65 -7.56 16.40
C LEU A 330 -23.75 -7.20 14.90
N GLY A 331 -23.58 -8.18 14.01
CA GLY A 331 -23.67 -7.98 12.55
C GLY A 331 -22.50 -7.19 11.93
N GLY A 332 -21.33 -7.21 12.57
CA GLY A 332 -20.12 -6.54 12.06
C GLY A 332 -19.35 -7.34 11.02
N GLY A 333 -18.45 -6.67 10.31
CA GLY A 333 -17.51 -7.27 9.37
C GLY A 333 -16.04 -7.08 9.77
N ILE A 334 -15.13 -7.65 8.99
CA ILE A 334 -13.67 -7.50 9.16
C ILE A 334 -13.02 -7.29 7.79
N ALA A 335 -12.37 -6.14 7.60
CA ALA A 335 -11.50 -5.91 6.45
C ALA A 335 -10.07 -6.28 6.84
N ILE A 336 -9.49 -7.29 6.18
CA ILE A 336 -8.12 -7.75 6.43
C ILE A 336 -7.15 -7.13 5.42
N GLN A 337 -5.91 -6.89 5.85
CA GLN A 337 -4.86 -6.34 5.00
C GLN A 337 -3.60 -7.20 5.08
N HIS A 338 -2.88 -7.29 3.98
CA HIS A 338 -1.70 -8.16 3.84
C HIS A 338 -0.43 -7.60 4.51
N ARG A 339 -0.57 -6.80 5.58
CA ARG A 339 0.56 -6.32 6.39
C ARG A 339 1.43 -7.46 6.91
N MET A 340 0.80 -8.58 7.30
CA MET A 340 1.52 -9.78 7.72
C MET A 340 2.44 -10.34 6.63
N ALA A 341 2.22 -10.02 5.35
CA ALA A 341 3.16 -10.37 4.28
C ALA A 341 4.49 -9.60 4.39
N PHE A 342 4.51 -8.43 5.03
CA PHE A 342 5.69 -7.57 5.20
C PHE A 342 6.27 -7.63 6.61
N GLN A 343 5.42 -7.86 7.62
CA GLN A 343 5.82 -7.79 9.04
C GLN A 343 5.76 -9.15 9.75
N GLY A 344 5.49 -10.24 9.03
CA GLY A 344 5.35 -11.57 9.61
C GLY A 344 6.58 -12.04 10.38
N GLU A 345 7.78 -11.69 9.91
CA GLU A 345 9.04 -11.96 10.62
C GLU A 345 9.09 -11.27 12.00
N TYR A 346 8.68 -10.00 12.08
CA TYR A 346 8.64 -9.26 13.34
C TYR A 346 7.55 -9.80 14.27
N PHE A 347 6.39 -10.13 13.73
CA PHE A 347 5.31 -10.75 14.49
C PHE A 347 5.75 -12.09 15.09
N VAL A 348 6.37 -12.97 14.30
CA VAL A 348 6.91 -14.26 14.77
C VAL A 348 7.98 -14.05 15.83
N LYS A 349 8.87 -13.07 15.66
CA LYS A 349 9.91 -12.74 16.65
C LYS A 349 9.30 -12.32 17.99
N ARG A 350 8.21 -11.54 17.96
CA ARG A 350 7.58 -10.99 19.17
C ARG A 350 6.63 -11.98 19.86
N TYR A 351 5.74 -12.60 19.11
CA TYR A 351 4.62 -13.40 19.63
C TYR A 351 4.81 -14.91 19.43
N GLY A 352 5.83 -15.31 18.67
CA GLY A 352 6.12 -16.70 18.37
C GLY A 352 5.34 -17.25 17.18
N VAL A 353 5.85 -18.34 16.61
CA VAL A 353 5.27 -19.01 15.43
C VAL A 353 3.82 -19.43 15.68
N LYS A 354 3.51 -19.93 16.87
CA LYS A 354 2.14 -20.41 17.19
C LYS A 354 1.10 -19.31 17.16
N ALA A 355 1.42 -18.10 17.61
CA ALA A 355 0.51 -16.97 17.45
C ALA A 355 0.34 -16.61 15.96
N ALA A 356 1.43 -16.64 15.18
CA ALA A 356 1.42 -16.30 13.76
C ALA A 356 0.57 -17.25 12.91
N GLU A 357 0.46 -18.53 13.28
CA GLU A 357 -0.37 -19.53 12.55
C GLU A 357 -1.85 -19.10 12.43
N GLU A 358 -2.35 -18.31 13.40
CA GLU A 358 -3.75 -17.89 13.52
C GLU A 358 -3.93 -16.37 13.32
N ALA A 359 -2.91 -15.62 12.88
CA ALA A 359 -2.96 -14.15 12.87
C ALA A 359 -2.93 -13.54 11.45
N PRO A 360 -4.05 -13.04 10.89
CA PRO A 360 -5.43 -13.16 11.39
C PRO A 360 -6.05 -14.55 11.12
N PRO A 361 -7.11 -14.93 11.86
CA PRO A 361 -7.76 -16.24 11.72
C PRO A 361 -8.80 -16.24 10.58
N ILE A 362 -8.37 -15.95 9.35
CA ILE A 362 -9.22 -15.66 8.18
C ILE A 362 -10.18 -16.81 7.87
N ARG A 363 -9.70 -18.06 7.90
CA ARG A 363 -10.56 -19.23 7.63
C ARG A 363 -11.71 -19.31 8.64
N ARG A 364 -11.44 -18.99 9.91
CA ARG A 364 -12.44 -19.01 10.98
C ARG A 364 -13.46 -17.91 10.79
N MET A 365 -13.02 -16.68 10.48
CA MET A 365 -13.92 -15.57 10.17
C MET A 365 -14.93 -15.95 9.08
N MET A 366 -14.44 -16.51 7.97
CA MET A 366 -15.27 -16.97 6.86
C MET A 366 -16.19 -18.13 7.26
N GLY A 367 -15.69 -19.13 7.99
CA GLY A 367 -16.47 -20.27 8.46
C GLY A 367 -17.59 -19.89 9.43
N MET A 368 -17.43 -18.78 10.15
CA MET A 368 -18.46 -18.20 11.00
C MET A 368 -19.51 -17.39 10.21
N GLY A 369 -19.29 -17.12 8.93
CA GLY A 369 -20.16 -16.29 8.10
C GLY A 369 -20.05 -14.80 8.41
N ILE A 370 -18.94 -14.36 9.02
CA ILE A 370 -18.64 -12.94 9.19
C ILE A 370 -18.30 -12.36 7.80
N PRO A 371 -18.81 -11.18 7.41
CA PRO A 371 -18.36 -10.50 6.20
C PRO A 371 -16.85 -10.21 6.27
N VAL A 372 -16.09 -10.73 5.30
CA VAL A 372 -14.64 -10.50 5.21
C VAL A 372 -14.28 -9.93 3.84
N GLY A 373 -13.48 -8.88 3.84
CA GLY A 373 -12.93 -8.22 2.66
C GLY A 373 -11.42 -8.16 2.75
N ALA A 374 -10.72 -8.10 1.61
CA ALA A 374 -9.27 -8.04 1.57
C ALA A 374 -8.81 -6.71 0.98
N GLY A 375 -7.78 -6.12 1.58
CA GLY A 375 -7.23 -4.86 1.16
C GLY A 375 -5.72 -4.74 1.33
N THR A 376 -5.19 -3.58 0.98
CA THR A 376 -3.75 -3.31 1.04
C THR A 376 -3.29 -2.51 2.23
N ASP A 377 -4.08 -1.52 2.66
CA ASP A 377 -3.67 -0.40 3.51
C ASP A 377 -2.38 0.28 2.98
N ALA A 378 -2.27 0.31 1.65
CA ALA A 378 -1.17 0.98 0.98
C ALA A 378 -1.24 2.50 1.16
N THR A 379 -0.15 3.24 1.05
CA THR A 379 1.19 2.83 0.58
C THR A 379 2.23 2.70 1.68
N ARG A 380 1.86 3.01 2.94
CA ARG A 380 2.79 3.09 4.05
C ARG A 380 3.01 1.74 4.72
N VAL A 381 1.94 1.02 5.06
CA VAL A 381 2.01 -0.24 5.81
C VAL A 381 2.47 -1.43 4.98
N ALA A 382 2.15 -1.41 3.68
CA ALA A 382 2.35 -2.51 2.75
C ALA A 382 2.32 -1.98 1.30
N SER A 383 2.66 -2.85 0.35
CA SER A 383 2.60 -2.53 -1.07
C SER A 383 1.15 -2.34 -1.52
N TYR A 384 0.93 -1.49 -2.52
CA TYR A 384 -0.37 -1.40 -3.19
C TYR A 384 -0.64 -2.58 -4.14
N ASN A 385 0.31 -3.47 -4.41
CA ASN A 385 0.08 -4.56 -5.36
C ASN A 385 -0.85 -5.64 -4.76
N PRO A 386 -2.09 -5.82 -5.30
CA PRO A 386 -3.05 -6.77 -4.75
C PRO A 386 -2.61 -8.23 -4.91
N PHE A 387 -1.74 -8.53 -5.87
CA PHE A 387 -1.27 -9.90 -6.07
C PHE A 387 -0.27 -10.34 -5.00
N VAL A 388 0.37 -9.40 -4.28
CA VAL A 388 1.12 -9.72 -3.06
C VAL A 388 0.16 -10.17 -1.96
N SER A 389 -0.99 -9.50 -1.82
CA SER A 389 -2.06 -9.91 -0.90
C SER A 389 -2.64 -11.28 -1.26
N LEU A 390 -2.99 -11.52 -2.54
CA LEU A 390 -3.49 -12.82 -3.00
C LEU A 390 -2.45 -13.94 -2.81
N TYR A 391 -1.16 -13.66 -3.05
CA TYR A 391 -0.07 -14.59 -2.75
C TYR A 391 -0.02 -14.94 -1.26
N TRP A 392 -0.08 -13.95 -0.37
CA TRP A 392 -0.09 -14.17 1.07
C TRP A 392 -1.30 -14.99 1.53
N LEU A 393 -2.50 -14.68 1.03
CA LEU A 393 -3.71 -15.45 1.34
C LEU A 393 -3.62 -16.92 0.91
N VAL A 394 -3.05 -17.18 -0.28
CA VAL A 394 -2.97 -18.54 -0.86
C VAL A 394 -1.83 -19.36 -0.25
N THR A 395 -0.68 -18.73 0.01
CA THR A 395 0.53 -19.44 0.43
C THR A 395 0.77 -19.39 1.94
N GLY A 396 0.23 -18.37 2.61
CA GLY A 396 0.56 -18.05 3.99
C GLY A 396 2.00 -17.58 4.19
N LYS A 397 2.65 -17.04 3.15
CA LYS A 397 4.06 -16.63 3.20
C LYS A 397 4.25 -15.11 3.16
N THR A 398 5.32 -14.66 3.80
CA THR A 398 5.81 -13.27 3.71
C THR A 398 6.52 -13.03 2.37
N VAL A 399 6.77 -11.75 2.05
CA VAL A 399 7.61 -11.35 0.91
C VAL A 399 9.05 -11.85 1.05
N GLY A 400 9.52 -12.07 2.28
CA GLY A 400 10.82 -12.66 2.60
C GLY A 400 10.87 -14.19 2.52
N GLY A 401 9.73 -14.85 2.29
CA GLY A 401 9.59 -16.29 2.15
C GLY A 401 9.31 -17.04 3.46
N THR A 402 9.15 -16.34 4.58
CA THR A 402 8.78 -16.94 5.87
C THR A 402 7.37 -17.51 5.77
N SER A 403 7.19 -18.78 6.15
CA SER A 403 5.87 -19.41 6.19
C SER A 403 5.18 -19.12 7.52
N LEU A 404 4.08 -18.39 7.48
CA LEU A 404 3.27 -18.01 8.63
C LEU A 404 2.15 -19.03 8.87
N TYR A 405 1.39 -19.35 7.81
CA TYR A 405 0.15 -20.09 7.99
C TYR A 405 0.28 -21.57 7.68
N PRO A 406 -0.26 -22.44 8.53
CA PRO A 406 -0.53 -23.83 8.19
C PRO A 406 -1.68 -23.91 7.17
N GLU A 407 -1.87 -25.07 6.56
CA GLU A 407 -2.86 -25.27 5.50
C GLU A 407 -4.28 -24.84 5.91
N PHE A 408 -4.68 -25.06 7.16
CA PHE A 408 -6.03 -24.73 7.62
C PHE A 408 -6.36 -23.23 7.54
N ASN A 409 -5.37 -22.34 7.69
CA ASN A 409 -5.57 -20.88 7.62
C ASN A 409 -5.19 -20.27 6.26
N ARG A 410 -4.82 -21.11 5.27
CA ARG A 410 -4.60 -20.68 3.88
C ARG A 410 -5.89 -20.74 3.09
N MET A 411 -6.03 -19.83 2.13
CA MET A 411 -7.18 -19.77 1.23
C MET A 411 -6.89 -20.52 -0.07
N SER A 412 -7.91 -21.13 -0.66
CA SER A 412 -7.84 -21.47 -2.08
C SER A 412 -7.80 -20.19 -2.92
N ARG A 413 -7.35 -20.30 -4.18
CA ARG A 413 -7.26 -19.14 -5.08
C ARG A 413 -8.61 -18.46 -5.29
N ILE A 414 -9.68 -19.24 -5.42
CA ILE A 414 -11.04 -18.72 -5.62
C ILE A 414 -11.58 -18.03 -4.35
N GLU A 415 -11.27 -18.55 -3.17
CA GLU A 415 -11.62 -17.91 -1.89
C GLU A 415 -10.90 -16.57 -1.76
N ALA A 416 -9.58 -16.54 -1.99
CA ALA A 416 -8.78 -15.31 -1.95
C ALA A 416 -9.30 -14.26 -2.95
N LEU A 417 -9.62 -14.68 -4.19
CA LEU A 417 -10.19 -13.78 -5.19
C LEU A 417 -11.57 -13.25 -4.79
N ARG A 418 -12.41 -14.08 -4.16
CA ARG A 418 -13.73 -13.66 -3.66
C ARG A 418 -13.61 -12.63 -2.54
N LEU A 419 -12.66 -12.77 -1.63
CA LEU A 419 -12.39 -11.75 -0.60
C LEU A 419 -12.06 -10.40 -1.23
N TYR A 420 -11.22 -10.39 -2.27
CA TYR A 420 -10.79 -9.18 -3.00
C TYR A 420 -11.81 -8.65 -4.02
N THR A 421 -13.00 -9.26 -4.13
CA THR A 421 -14.03 -8.86 -5.09
C THR A 421 -15.38 -8.72 -4.39
N LEU A 422 -16.16 -9.80 -4.34
CA LEU A 422 -17.46 -9.84 -3.67
C LEU A 422 -17.36 -9.49 -2.18
N GLY A 423 -16.42 -10.08 -1.45
CA GLY A 423 -16.23 -9.82 -0.01
C GLY A 423 -15.99 -8.33 0.26
N SER A 424 -15.08 -7.72 -0.48
CA SER A 424 -14.75 -6.30 -0.36
C SER A 424 -15.89 -5.36 -0.77
N SER A 425 -16.83 -5.79 -1.63
CA SER A 425 -17.99 -4.96 -2.01
C SER A 425 -18.97 -4.71 -0.85
N TRP A 426 -19.00 -5.60 0.14
CA TRP A 426 -19.80 -5.40 1.35
C TRP A 426 -19.35 -4.17 2.16
N PHE A 427 -18.06 -3.86 2.18
CA PHE A 427 -17.51 -2.75 2.96
C PHE A 427 -17.82 -1.36 2.37
N SER A 428 -18.34 -1.34 1.14
CA SER A 428 -18.79 -0.12 0.44
C SER A 428 -20.31 -0.01 0.31
N GLY A 429 -21.08 -0.98 0.81
CA GLY A 429 -22.54 -0.99 0.58
C GLY A 429 -22.94 -1.37 -0.85
N GLU A 430 -22.08 -2.09 -1.57
CA GLU A 430 -22.21 -2.34 -3.03
C GLU A 430 -22.19 -3.82 -3.41
N ASP A 431 -22.40 -4.70 -2.44
CA ASP A 431 -22.69 -6.12 -2.68
C ASP A 431 -23.94 -6.27 -3.56
N GLY A 432 -23.88 -7.23 -4.48
CA GLY A 432 -24.90 -7.42 -5.53
C GLY A 432 -24.82 -6.43 -6.70
N LYS A 433 -23.93 -5.43 -6.66
CA LYS A 433 -23.72 -4.47 -7.75
C LYS A 433 -22.40 -4.68 -8.51
N LYS A 434 -21.34 -5.12 -7.82
CA LYS A 434 -20.00 -5.32 -8.39
C LYS A 434 -19.31 -6.56 -7.79
N GLY A 435 -18.12 -6.88 -8.29
CA GLY A 435 -17.28 -7.97 -7.77
C GLY A 435 -17.57 -9.36 -8.37
N ALA A 436 -18.47 -9.49 -9.34
CA ALA A 436 -18.70 -10.73 -10.09
C ALA A 436 -19.04 -10.42 -11.55
N ILE A 437 -18.72 -11.37 -12.44
CA ILE A 437 -19.04 -11.30 -13.87
C ILE A 437 -20.35 -12.08 -14.08
N VAL A 438 -21.47 -11.41 -13.82
CA VAL A 438 -22.83 -11.94 -13.99
C VAL A 438 -23.77 -10.83 -14.50
N PRO A 439 -24.86 -11.15 -15.22
CA PRO A 439 -25.84 -10.15 -15.64
C PRO A 439 -26.36 -9.30 -14.46
N GLY A 440 -26.46 -7.99 -14.67
CA GLY A 440 -26.90 -7.02 -13.66
C GLY A 440 -25.78 -6.39 -12.83
N HIS A 441 -24.58 -6.98 -12.81
CA HIS A 441 -23.42 -6.35 -12.18
C HIS A 441 -22.74 -5.33 -13.11
N LEU A 442 -22.04 -4.38 -12.52
CA LEU A 442 -21.18 -3.43 -13.22
C LEU A 442 -20.10 -4.17 -14.03
N ALA A 443 -19.86 -3.71 -15.26
CA ALA A 443 -18.88 -4.28 -16.19
C ALA A 443 -17.44 -3.91 -15.81
N ASP A 444 -17.04 -4.29 -14.60
CA ASP A 444 -15.71 -4.09 -14.04
C ASP A 444 -14.95 -5.43 -14.09
N LEU A 445 -13.88 -5.51 -14.88
CA LEU A 445 -13.12 -6.75 -15.08
C LEU A 445 -11.66 -6.49 -15.40
N ALA A 446 -10.85 -7.53 -15.23
CA ALA A 446 -9.46 -7.54 -15.65
C ALA A 446 -9.12 -8.80 -16.45
N VAL A 447 -8.39 -8.63 -17.54
CA VAL A 447 -7.64 -9.69 -18.22
C VAL A 447 -6.22 -9.66 -17.67
N LEU A 448 -5.71 -10.81 -17.23
CA LEU A 448 -4.41 -10.92 -16.57
C LEU A 448 -3.33 -11.42 -17.55
N SER A 449 -2.07 -11.09 -17.26
CA SER A 449 -0.90 -11.52 -18.04
C SER A 449 -0.71 -13.03 -18.09
N GLU A 450 -1.14 -13.75 -17.05
CA GLU A 450 -1.16 -15.20 -16.99
C GLU A 450 -2.41 -15.69 -16.22
N ASP A 451 -2.73 -16.98 -16.31
CA ASP A 451 -3.89 -17.54 -15.63
C ASP A 451 -3.66 -17.68 -14.11
N TYR A 452 -4.30 -16.78 -13.35
CA TYR A 452 -4.29 -16.80 -11.89
C TYR A 452 -4.69 -18.15 -11.27
N PHE A 453 -5.44 -19.02 -11.94
CA PHE A 453 -5.82 -20.31 -11.35
C PHE A 453 -4.78 -21.41 -11.52
N SER A 454 -3.86 -21.28 -12.47
CA SER A 454 -2.91 -22.34 -12.83
C SER A 454 -1.43 -21.97 -12.72
N VAL A 455 -1.07 -20.68 -12.73
CA VAL A 455 0.35 -20.27 -12.57
C VAL A 455 0.96 -20.82 -11.27
N PRO A 456 2.26 -21.12 -11.20
CA PRO A 456 2.93 -21.47 -9.94
C PRO A 456 2.67 -20.42 -8.85
N GLN A 457 2.55 -20.84 -7.58
CA GLN A 457 2.17 -19.93 -6.47
C GLN A 457 3.09 -18.72 -6.36
N GLU A 458 4.41 -18.88 -6.51
CA GLU A 458 5.36 -17.77 -6.49
C GLU A 458 5.16 -16.75 -7.62
N ARG A 459 4.62 -17.19 -8.76
CA ARG A 459 4.32 -16.32 -9.90
C ARG A 459 3.10 -15.43 -9.68
N ILE A 460 2.26 -15.71 -8.67
CA ILE A 460 1.08 -14.88 -8.35
C ILE A 460 1.51 -13.41 -8.17
N LYS A 461 2.58 -13.13 -7.41
CA LYS A 461 3.08 -11.76 -7.15
C LYS A 461 3.46 -10.98 -8.41
N GLN A 462 3.71 -11.68 -9.52
CA GLN A 462 4.16 -11.12 -10.80
C GLN A 462 3.01 -10.89 -11.78
N LEU A 463 1.79 -11.26 -11.40
CA LEU A 463 0.62 -11.03 -12.23
C LEU A 463 0.33 -9.54 -12.35
N GLU A 464 -0.08 -9.16 -13.55
CA GLU A 464 -0.51 -7.83 -13.91
C GLU A 464 -1.76 -7.96 -14.79
N SER A 465 -2.45 -6.86 -15.02
CA SER A 465 -3.51 -6.79 -16.01
C SER A 465 -2.95 -6.40 -17.38
N VAL A 466 -3.41 -7.08 -18.43
CA VAL A 466 -3.20 -6.67 -19.83
C VAL A 466 -4.36 -5.83 -20.37
N LEU A 467 -5.52 -5.89 -19.70
CA LEU A 467 -6.69 -5.04 -19.97
C LEU A 467 -7.53 -4.91 -18.70
N THR A 468 -7.77 -3.68 -18.25
CA THR A 468 -8.70 -3.38 -17.15
C THR A 468 -9.85 -2.53 -17.66
N LEU A 469 -11.07 -2.97 -17.38
CA LEU A 469 -12.30 -2.28 -17.73
C LEU A 469 -13.00 -1.79 -16.47
N VAL A 470 -13.48 -0.54 -16.50
CA VAL A 470 -14.40 0.02 -15.49
C VAL A 470 -15.66 0.48 -16.19
N GLY A 471 -16.81 -0.09 -15.82
CA GLY A 471 -18.09 0.16 -16.49
C GLY A 471 -18.05 -0.14 -17.99
N GLY A 472 -17.29 -1.17 -18.40
CA GLY A 472 -17.12 -1.58 -19.80
C GLY A 472 -16.15 -0.71 -20.61
N LYS A 473 -15.52 0.30 -20.00
CA LYS A 473 -14.56 1.18 -20.67
C LYS A 473 -13.11 0.77 -20.33
N PRO A 474 -12.21 0.63 -21.32
CA PRO A 474 -10.78 0.45 -21.05
C PRO A 474 -10.22 1.65 -20.28
N VAL A 475 -9.65 1.37 -19.11
CA VAL A 475 -8.93 2.36 -18.29
C VAL A 475 -7.42 2.09 -18.23
N TYR A 476 -7.01 0.90 -18.64
CA TYR A 476 -5.63 0.49 -18.82
C TYR A 476 -5.61 -0.68 -19.79
N SER A 477 -4.66 -0.67 -20.73
CA SER A 477 -4.33 -1.88 -21.48
C SER A 477 -2.87 -1.88 -21.95
N THR A 478 -2.40 -3.06 -22.33
CA THR A 478 -1.06 -3.30 -22.88
C THR A 478 -1.08 -4.56 -23.74
N ALA A 479 0.08 -4.96 -24.27
CA ALA A 479 0.26 -6.17 -25.06
C ALA A 479 -0.77 -6.25 -26.22
N GLU A 480 -1.51 -7.36 -26.36
CA GLU A 480 -2.48 -7.54 -27.44
C GLU A 480 -3.65 -6.53 -27.43
N PHE A 481 -3.84 -5.82 -26.31
CA PHE A 481 -4.89 -4.79 -26.15
C PHE A 481 -4.34 -3.35 -26.21
N GLU A 482 -3.08 -3.13 -26.59
CA GLU A 482 -2.44 -1.79 -26.60
C GLU A 482 -3.26 -0.75 -27.40
N HIS A 483 -3.92 -1.15 -28.48
CA HIS A 483 -4.78 -0.28 -29.29
C HIS A 483 -6.02 0.26 -28.56
N LEU A 484 -6.34 -0.27 -27.37
CA LEU A 484 -7.44 0.19 -26.50
C LEU A 484 -6.96 1.08 -25.35
N ASP A 485 -5.64 1.31 -25.21
CA ASP A 485 -5.10 1.97 -24.02
C ASP A 485 -5.48 3.46 -24.03
N PRO A 486 -5.90 4.03 -22.89
CA PRO A 486 -6.10 5.46 -22.80
C PRO A 486 -4.83 6.24 -23.14
N PRO A 487 -4.95 7.49 -23.60
CA PRO A 487 -3.79 8.32 -23.91
C PRO A 487 -2.79 8.39 -22.75
N PRO A 488 -1.48 8.38 -23.03
CA PRO A 488 -0.47 8.43 -21.99
C PRO A 488 -0.60 9.71 -21.17
N LEU A 489 -0.35 9.57 -19.87
CA LEU A 489 -0.35 10.70 -18.94
C LEU A 489 0.97 11.47 -19.05
N PRO A 490 0.95 12.81 -19.08
CA PRO A 490 2.19 13.58 -18.97
C PRO A 490 2.84 13.30 -17.61
N VAL A 491 4.17 13.25 -17.56
CA VAL A 491 4.88 13.14 -16.28
C VAL A 491 5.22 14.54 -15.80
N SER A 492 4.68 14.92 -14.65
CA SER A 492 4.93 16.20 -14.00
C SER A 492 5.06 16.00 -12.50
N PRO A 493 6.07 16.58 -11.83
CA PRO A 493 7.15 17.37 -12.42
C PRO A 493 8.17 16.54 -13.21
N ASP A 494 9.00 17.19 -14.03
CA ASP A 494 10.00 16.53 -14.89
C ASP A 494 11.05 15.66 -14.16
N TRP A 495 11.26 15.95 -12.88
CA TRP A 495 12.14 15.22 -11.99
C TRP A 495 11.46 14.01 -11.32
N SER A 496 10.17 13.78 -11.53
CA SER A 496 9.42 12.67 -10.94
C SER A 496 10.14 11.31 -11.14
N PRO A 497 10.15 10.44 -10.12
CA PRO A 497 10.61 9.05 -10.25
C PRO A 497 9.82 8.25 -11.29
N VAL A 498 8.54 8.57 -11.50
CA VAL A 498 7.63 7.89 -12.44
C VAL A 498 8.19 7.94 -13.88
N LYS A 499 8.93 8.99 -14.24
CA LYS A 499 9.57 9.14 -15.56
C LYS A 499 10.52 8.00 -15.91
N LEU A 500 11.25 7.46 -14.93
CA LEU A 500 12.25 6.41 -15.16
C LEU A 500 11.77 5.04 -14.73
N TYR A 501 11.04 4.98 -13.62
CA TYR A 501 10.75 3.74 -12.93
C TYR A 501 9.27 3.34 -13.03
N ARG A 502 8.35 4.27 -13.27
CA ARG A 502 6.89 4.07 -13.15
C ARG A 502 6.43 3.80 -11.71
N GLY A 503 6.32 2.54 -11.28
CA GLY A 503 5.52 2.12 -10.12
C GLY A 503 6.11 0.95 -9.32
N TYR A 504 5.45 -0.22 -9.29
CA TYR A 504 5.90 -1.40 -8.52
C TYR A 504 6.84 -2.29 -9.33
N GLY A 505 7.87 -2.86 -8.68
CA GLY A 505 8.74 -3.90 -9.26
C GLY A 505 9.69 -3.42 -10.36
N ASN A 506 9.90 -2.10 -10.43
CA ASN A 506 10.42 -1.33 -11.56
C ASN A 506 11.60 -1.94 -12.32
N LYS A 507 11.29 -2.45 -13.52
CA LYS A 507 12.27 -2.61 -14.60
C LYS A 507 12.49 -1.23 -15.24
N VAL A 508 13.74 -0.85 -15.48
CA VAL A 508 14.09 0.41 -16.17
C VAL A 508 13.33 0.51 -17.49
N VAL A 509 12.64 1.64 -17.74
CA VAL A 509 12.04 1.91 -19.04
C VAL A 509 13.15 1.98 -20.08
N GLN A 510 13.29 0.94 -20.91
CA GLN A 510 14.15 1.00 -22.09
C GLN A 510 13.54 2.03 -23.06
N GLY A 511 14.19 3.18 -23.22
CA GLY A 511 13.70 4.28 -24.03
C GLY A 511 14.34 5.64 -23.74
N ALA A 512 14.99 5.79 -22.59
CA ALA A 512 15.84 6.95 -22.29
C ALA A 512 17.32 6.62 -22.49
N SER A 513 17.71 6.06 -23.66
CA SER A 513 19.11 6.10 -24.06
C SER A 513 19.38 7.42 -24.79
N SER A 514 20.30 8.20 -24.23
CA SER A 514 20.96 9.26 -24.95
C SER A 514 21.53 8.70 -26.26
N ALA A 515 21.21 9.38 -27.36
CA ALA A 515 21.85 9.15 -28.64
C ALA A 515 23.35 9.47 -28.53
N LEU A 516 24.15 8.44 -28.26
CA LEU A 516 25.56 8.41 -28.62
C LEU A 516 25.72 7.32 -29.68
N ALA A 517 25.58 7.76 -30.93
CA ALA A 517 25.76 6.94 -32.10
C ALA A 517 27.23 6.50 -32.23
N HIS A 518 27.53 5.24 -31.93
CA HIS A 518 28.64 4.56 -32.59
C HIS A 518 28.11 3.95 -33.88
N ARG A 519 28.52 4.56 -34.99
CA ARG A 519 28.35 4.03 -36.34
C ARG A 519 29.18 2.75 -36.49
N SER A 520 28.54 1.65 -36.86
CA SER A 520 29.18 0.56 -37.60
C SER A 520 28.32 0.25 -38.82
N HIS A 521 28.92 0.41 -40.00
CA HIS A 521 28.32 0.03 -41.27
C HIS A 521 28.41 -1.49 -41.49
N PRO A 522 27.49 -2.07 -42.27
CA PRO A 522 27.33 -3.51 -42.41
C PRO A 522 28.15 -4.06 -43.59
N LEU A 523 28.57 -5.32 -43.49
CA LEU A 523 28.83 -6.16 -44.65
C LEU A 523 28.19 -7.52 -44.44
N ALA A 524 27.21 -7.81 -45.29
CA ALA A 524 26.62 -9.13 -45.48
C ALA A 524 27.25 -9.76 -46.73
N SER A 525 27.56 -11.05 -46.68
CA SER A 525 27.25 -11.98 -47.77
C SER A 525 27.59 -13.42 -47.40
N SER A 526 26.61 -14.26 -47.65
CA SER A 526 26.49 -15.72 -47.54
C SER A 526 27.36 -16.52 -48.50
N HIS A 527 27.62 -17.79 -48.14
CA HIS A 527 27.63 -19.06 -48.92
C HIS A 527 28.46 -20.06 -48.09
N GLY A 528 28.20 -21.36 -47.95
CA GLY A 528 27.29 -22.35 -48.52
C GLY A 528 27.78 -23.72 -47.98
N ALA A 529 26.93 -24.74 -48.04
CA ALA A 529 27.06 -26.07 -47.45
C ALA A 529 28.40 -26.82 -47.67
N HIS A 530 28.81 -27.68 -46.73
CA HIS A 530 28.75 -29.15 -46.84
C HIS A 530 29.47 -29.88 -45.70
N THR A 531 29.01 -31.10 -45.49
CA THR A 531 29.32 -32.11 -44.49
C THR A 531 30.68 -32.81 -44.64
N ALA A 532 31.16 -33.33 -43.50
CA ALA A 532 31.79 -34.64 -43.27
C ALA A 532 33.33 -34.75 -43.08
N TRP A 533 33.67 -35.26 -41.88
CA TRP A 533 34.63 -36.31 -41.53
C TRP A 533 36.04 -36.34 -42.16
N GLY A 534 37.05 -36.35 -41.28
CA GLY A 534 38.39 -36.82 -41.63
C GLY A 534 39.44 -36.47 -40.58
N GLU A 535 39.69 -37.39 -39.65
CA GLU A 535 40.92 -37.45 -38.86
C GLU A 535 42.13 -37.59 -39.79
N GLN A 536 43.20 -36.83 -39.55
CA GLN A 536 44.55 -37.37 -39.43
C GLN A 536 45.55 -36.30 -38.98
N GLU A 537 46.53 -36.79 -38.26
CA GLU A 537 47.54 -36.08 -37.48
C GLU A 537 48.62 -35.41 -38.35
N LEU A 538 49.48 -34.68 -37.62
CA LEU A 538 50.94 -34.68 -37.71
C LEU A 538 51.64 -33.46 -38.35
N TRP A 539 52.61 -32.96 -37.55
CA TRP A 539 53.73 -32.05 -37.80
C TRP A 539 53.55 -30.54 -37.55
N GLY A 540 54.05 -30.09 -36.38
CA GLY A 540 54.75 -28.80 -36.28
C GLY A 540 56.09 -28.83 -37.04
N PRO A 541 56.90 -27.74 -37.13
CA PRO A 541 57.25 -26.87 -36.01
C PRO A 541 57.36 -25.37 -36.37
N LEU A 542 57.87 -24.55 -35.43
CA LEU A 542 58.31 -23.14 -35.54
C LEU A 542 57.16 -22.12 -35.41
N GLY A 543 57.16 -21.14 -34.52
CA GLY A 543 58.14 -20.66 -33.55
C GLY A 543 57.50 -19.48 -32.79
N CYS A 544 58.08 -19.15 -31.63
CA CYS A 544 57.78 -17.98 -30.82
C CYS A 544 57.75 -16.68 -31.64
N ASP A 545 56.90 -15.72 -31.30
CA ASP A 545 57.35 -14.53 -30.54
C ASP A 545 56.21 -13.57 -30.17
N CYS A 546 56.52 -12.82 -29.12
CA CYS A 546 55.68 -11.96 -28.27
C CYS A 546 55.40 -10.54 -28.84
N PHE A 547 54.56 -9.82 -28.08
CA PHE A 547 54.25 -8.38 -28.08
C PHE A 547 53.26 -7.92 -29.17
N GLY A 548 52.20 -7.18 -28.90
CA GLY A 548 51.86 -6.34 -27.75
C GLY A 548 51.46 -4.97 -28.29
N PHE A 549 50.18 -4.61 -28.19
CA PHE A 549 49.63 -3.28 -27.93
C PHE A 549 48.15 -3.40 -27.59
#